data_AF-A0AAQ3L492-F1
#
_entry.id   AF-A0AAQ3L492-F1
#
_cell.length_a   1.000
_cell.length_b   1.000
_cell.length_c   1.000
_cell.angle_alpha   90.00
_cell.angle_beta   90.00
_cell.angle_gamma   90.00
#
_symmetry.space_group_name_H-M   'P 1'
#
loop_
_entity.id
_entity.type
_entity.pdbx_description
1 polymer ?
#
loop_
_entity_poly.entity_id
_entity_poly.type
_entity_poly.pdbx_seq_one_letter_code
_entity_poly.pdbx_strand_id
1 'polypeptide(L)'
;MLVRQGDPLSPYLFILMQELLTKLINKEKELGSIKVFRYRRLKINHLFFADDIIMVMKCCERSCRSLKRVLNYCGQITNQKINFKKFEIFFPCVYQSRKKLMISSILEVKEERLPLKYLGAYIDKGMISVNIQRQIIEKAENKLENWTSKEVSQAGEVILVNSVINSRPIHILSTMWINKKVVSDHKKSVRGFLWKSGKKKYGFHLVNWKKVTLSKADEGLEVKDLNIFKIAIHVKRILQILNNKDQIWSKLINVRYTGLHPWRADKRGRVCWTTKAIINAMEILRDGLKIKIGDGRNANIWQDPWIESLPLVKWLYGKGSGCDYGGRIH
;
A
#
# COMPACT_ATOMS: atom_id res chain seq x y z
N MET A 1 -5.81 -20.27 25.44
CA MET A 1 -6.49 -21.16 24.48
C MET A 1 -5.46 -21.63 23.46
N LEU A 2 -5.02 -22.90 23.52
CA LEU A 2 -4.14 -23.47 22.51
C LEU A 2 -5.00 -23.89 21.33
N VAL A 3 -4.95 -23.08 20.29
CA VAL A 3 -5.75 -23.26 19.08
C VAL A 3 -4.88 -23.98 18.05
N ARG A 4 -5.37 -25.10 17.48
CA ARG A 4 -4.59 -25.91 16.54
C ARG A 4 -4.31 -25.13 15.26
N GLN A 5 -3.05 -25.15 14.83
CA GLN A 5 -2.65 -24.61 13.54
C GLN A 5 -3.26 -25.49 12.43
N GLY A 6 -4.04 -24.89 11.53
CA GLY A 6 -4.75 -25.60 10.45
C GLY A 6 -6.24 -25.87 10.72
N ASP A 7 -6.76 -25.57 11.91
CA ASP A 7 -8.20 -25.61 12.17
C ASP A 7 -8.89 -24.37 11.56
N PRO A 8 -9.97 -24.54 10.77
CA PRO A 8 -10.69 -23.43 10.11
C PRO A 8 -11.34 -22.44 11.10
N LEU A 9 -11.60 -22.81 12.36
CA LEU A 9 -12.15 -21.91 13.37
C LEU A 9 -11.11 -21.02 14.03
N SER A 10 -9.85 -21.44 13.99
CA SER A 10 -8.72 -20.74 14.62
C SER A 10 -8.60 -19.25 14.26
N PRO A 11 -8.77 -18.84 12.98
CA PRO A 11 -8.70 -17.42 12.61
C PRO A 11 -9.83 -16.59 13.23
N TYR A 12 -11.03 -17.15 13.35
CA TYR A 12 -12.19 -16.45 13.93
C TYR A 12 -12.02 -16.22 15.42
N LEU A 13 -11.57 -17.25 16.15
CA LEU A 13 -11.24 -17.12 17.56
C LEU A 13 -10.18 -16.03 17.76
N PHE A 14 -9.17 -16.01 16.91
CA PHE A 14 -8.14 -14.99 16.97
C PHE A 14 -8.69 -13.57 16.73
N ILE A 15 -9.60 -13.38 15.76
CA ILE A 15 -10.30 -12.11 15.53
C ILE A 15 -11.09 -11.66 16.76
N LEU A 16 -11.79 -12.58 17.44
CA LEU A 16 -12.53 -12.27 18.68
C LEU A 16 -11.60 -11.75 19.79
N MET A 17 -10.41 -12.35 19.93
CA MET A 17 -9.41 -11.88 20.89
C MET A 17 -8.93 -10.45 20.57
N GLN A 18 -8.76 -10.15 19.28
CA GLN A 18 -8.39 -8.80 18.84
C GLN A 18 -9.51 -7.78 19.05
N GLU A 19 -10.77 -8.21 18.94
CA GLU A 19 -11.92 -7.36 19.25
C GLU A 19 -11.97 -7.01 20.73
N LEU A 20 -11.70 -7.96 21.63
CA LEU A 20 -11.55 -7.70 23.07
C LEU A 20 -10.46 -6.66 23.32
N LEU A 21 -9.27 -6.85 22.75
CA LEU A 21 -8.17 -5.89 22.90
C LEU A 21 -8.54 -4.51 22.33
N THR A 22 -9.24 -4.47 21.19
CA THR A 22 -9.76 -3.23 20.60
C THR A 22 -10.71 -2.50 21.55
N LYS A 23 -11.63 -3.21 22.20
CA LYS A 23 -12.57 -2.65 23.18
C LYS A 23 -11.84 -2.06 24.39
N LEU A 24 -10.85 -2.77 24.94
CA LEU A 24 -10.05 -2.28 26.07
C LEU A 24 -9.26 -1.01 25.71
N ILE A 25 -8.62 -0.99 24.54
CA ILE A 25 -7.89 0.20 24.06
C ILE A 25 -8.84 1.38 23.85
N ASN A 26 -10.03 1.13 23.28
CA ASN A 26 -11.03 2.17 23.03
C ASN A 26 -11.58 2.76 24.35
N LYS A 27 -11.78 1.93 25.37
CA LYS A 27 -12.17 2.39 26.72
C LYS A 27 -11.12 3.34 27.32
N GLU A 28 -9.84 2.96 27.29
CA GLU A 28 -8.77 3.84 27.79
C GLU A 28 -8.58 5.12 26.95
N LYS A 29 -8.95 5.07 25.67
CA LYS A 29 -9.00 6.25 24.80
C LYS A 29 -10.13 7.20 25.20
N GLU A 30 -11.32 6.68 25.52
CA GLU A 30 -12.47 7.48 25.98
C GLU A 30 -12.19 8.13 27.34
N LEU A 31 -11.53 7.42 28.25
CA LEU A 31 -11.04 7.95 29.52
C LEU A 31 -9.89 8.96 29.38
N GLY A 32 -9.35 9.15 28.18
CA GLY A 32 -8.22 10.05 27.91
C GLY A 32 -6.86 9.55 28.41
N SER A 33 -6.80 8.32 28.95
CA SER A 33 -5.57 7.65 29.39
C SER A 33 -4.63 7.34 28.23
N ILE A 34 -5.17 6.86 27.10
CA ILE A 34 -4.43 6.66 25.85
C ILE A 34 -4.75 7.80 24.87
N LYS A 35 -3.78 8.69 24.68
CA LYS A 35 -3.89 9.78 23.69
C LYS A 35 -3.60 9.24 22.30
N VAL A 36 -4.65 9.05 21.50
CA VAL A 36 -4.55 8.52 20.13
C VAL A 36 -4.00 9.53 19.13
N PHE A 37 -3.47 9.02 18.02
CA PHE A 37 -3.11 9.86 16.90
C PHE A 37 -4.38 10.44 16.25
N ARG A 38 -4.39 11.76 16.08
CA ARG A 38 -5.49 12.49 15.45
C ARG A 38 -4.96 13.22 14.23
N TYR A 39 -5.56 12.94 13.09
CA TYR A 39 -5.32 13.67 11.86
C TYR A 39 -6.64 14.32 11.40
N ARG A 40 -6.74 15.64 11.56
CA ARG A 40 -8.00 16.41 11.39
C ARG A 40 -9.15 15.79 12.20
N ARG A 41 -10.14 15.17 11.54
CA ARG A 41 -11.30 14.52 12.16
C ARG A 41 -11.08 13.02 12.42
N LEU A 42 -10.05 12.40 11.85
CA LEU A 42 -9.78 10.98 11.99
C LEU A 42 -8.94 10.70 13.23
N LYS A 43 -9.37 9.69 14.00
CA LYS A 43 -8.66 9.16 15.16
C LYS A 43 -8.23 7.74 14.83
N ILE A 44 -6.93 7.50 14.73
CA ILE A 44 -6.36 6.18 14.46
C ILE A 44 -5.53 5.78 15.68
N ASN A 45 -5.76 4.58 16.19
CA ASN A 45 -5.09 4.02 17.34
C ASN A 45 -4.37 2.71 17.01
N HIS A 46 -4.98 1.82 16.23
CA HIS A 46 -4.39 0.52 15.95
C HIS A 46 -4.82 -0.08 14.62
N LEU A 47 -3.98 -0.96 14.09
CA LEU A 47 -4.21 -1.78 12.90
C LEU A 47 -3.82 -3.22 13.25
N PHE A 48 -4.72 -4.16 12.99
CA PHE A 48 -4.53 -5.58 13.23
C PHE A 48 -4.43 -6.34 11.90
N PHE A 49 -3.49 -7.28 11.82
CA PHE A 49 -3.46 -8.30 10.79
C PHE A 49 -2.90 -9.59 11.38
N ALA A 50 -3.77 -10.58 11.65
CA ALA A 50 -3.37 -11.75 12.44
C ALA A 50 -2.56 -11.29 13.67
N ASP A 51 -1.47 -11.94 14.03
CA ASP A 51 -0.63 -11.59 15.18
C ASP A 51 0.12 -10.25 15.06
N ASP A 52 0.19 -9.65 13.88
CA ASP A 52 0.87 -8.38 13.67
C ASP A 52 -0.02 -7.18 14.03
N ILE A 53 0.48 -6.31 14.92
CA ILE A 53 -0.23 -5.13 15.44
C ILE A 53 0.62 -3.88 15.22
N ILE A 54 0.06 -2.88 14.56
CA ILE A 54 0.60 -1.51 14.59
C ILE A 54 -0.24 -0.66 15.52
N MET A 55 0.40 -0.10 16.56
CA MET A 55 -0.21 0.87 17.47
C MET A 55 0.30 2.28 17.15
N VAL A 56 -0.60 3.24 17.03
CA VAL A 56 -0.29 4.66 16.80
C VAL A 56 -0.89 5.52 17.91
N MET A 57 -0.02 6.15 18.70
CA MET A 57 -0.42 7.01 19.82
C MET A 57 0.52 8.19 20.02
N LYS A 58 0.08 9.18 20.79
CA LYS A 58 0.94 10.28 21.20
C LYS A 58 2.01 9.77 22.15
N CYS A 59 3.24 10.19 21.88
CA CYS A 59 4.43 9.93 22.66
C CYS A 59 4.36 10.66 24.02
N CYS A 60 3.74 10.03 25.02
CA CYS A 60 3.68 10.50 26.40
C CYS A 60 3.58 9.35 27.40
N GLU A 61 4.19 9.53 28.57
CA GLU A 61 4.30 8.52 29.63
C GLU A 61 2.96 7.89 30.04
N ARG A 62 1.93 8.71 30.31
CA ARG A 62 0.60 8.23 30.73
C ARG A 62 -0.02 7.25 29.72
N SER A 63 0.13 7.52 28.42
CA SER A 63 -0.38 6.64 27.36
C SER A 63 0.39 5.33 27.31
N CYS A 64 1.72 5.38 27.41
CA CYS A 64 2.57 4.18 27.39
C CYS A 64 2.32 3.28 28.59
N ARG A 65 2.23 3.85 29.81
CA ARG A 65 1.87 3.09 31.02
C ARG A 65 0.48 2.47 30.90
N SER A 66 -0.49 3.20 30.36
CA SER A 66 -1.86 2.69 30.18
C SER A 66 -1.92 1.59 29.12
N LEU A 67 -1.17 1.72 28.01
CA LEU A 67 -1.04 0.66 27.03
C LEU A 67 -0.48 -0.61 27.66
N LYS A 68 0.62 -0.52 28.41
CA LYS A 68 1.23 -1.68 29.08
C LYS A 68 0.26 -2.35 30.04
N ARG A 69 -0.51 -1.57 30.81
CA ARG A 69 -1.57 -2.12 31.67
C ARG A 69 -2.64 -2.87 30.88
N VAL A 70 -3.15 -2.28 29.79
CA VAL A 70 -4.16 -2.93 28.93
C VAL A 70 -3.63 -4.22 28.31
N LEU A 71 -2.39 -4.19 27.80
CA LEU A 71 -1.74 -5.36 27.23
C LEU A 71 -1.60 -6.46 28.28
N ASN A 72 -1.05 -6.16 29.46
CA ASN A 72 -0.91 -7.15 30.53
C ASN A 72 -2.25 -7.70 31.00
N TYR A 73 -3.26 -6.83 31.17
CA TYR A 73 -4.61 -7.24 31.57
C TYR A 73 -5.26 -8.15 30.52
N CYS A 74 -5.11 -7.81 29.24
CA CYS A 74 -5.56 -8.68 28.15
C CYS A 74 -4.80 -10.02 28.18
N GLY A 75 -3.48 -10.01 28.37
CA GLY A 75 -2.69 -11.24 28.53
C GLY A 75 -3.18 -12.14 29.67
N GLN A 76 -3.56 -11.54 30.80
CA GLN A 76 -4.12 -12.25 31.96
C GLN A 76 -5.49 -12.88 31.65
N ILE A 77 -6.44 -12.14 31.08
CA ILE A 77 -7.77 -12.67 30.75
C ILE A 77 -7.68 -13.78 29.71
N THR A 78 -6.84 -13.58 28.71
CA THR A 78 -6.73 -14.47 27.55
C THR A 78 -5.78 -15.65 27.80
N ASN A 79 -5.09 -15.62 28.94
CA ASN A 79 -3.99 -16.51 29.30
C ASN A 79 -2.90 -16.57 28.20
N GLN A 80 -2.65 -15.43 27.53
CA GLN A 80 -1.62 -15.27 26.52
C GLN A 80 -0.41 -14.55 27.12
N LYS A 81 0.79 -15.07 26.83
CA LYS A 81 2.04 -14.39 27.18
C LYS A 81 2.42 -13.41 26.08
N ILE A 82 2.44 -12.13 26.44
CA ILE A 82 2.90 -11.08 25.53
C ILE A 82 4.42 -11.11 25.46
N ASN A 83 4.95 -11.29 24.26
CA ASN A 83 6.38 -11.25 24.03
C ASN A 83 6.82 -9.81 23.73
N PHE A 84 7.10 -9.03 24.77
CA PHE A 84 7.58 -7.64 24.64
C PHE A 84 8.87 -7.51 23.83
N LYS A 85 9.69 -8.58 23.72
CA LYS A 85 10.92 -8.57 22.90
C LYS A 85 10.65 -8.45 21.39
N LYS A 86 9.44 -8.83 20.94
CA LYS A 86 9.02 -8.65 19.54
C LYS A 86 8.45 -7.25 19.27
N PHE A 87 8.19 -6.45 20.30
CA PHE A 87 7.68 -5.11 20.13
C PHE A 87 8.83 -4.15 19.80
N GLU A 88 8.60 -3.37 18.77
CA GLU A 88 9.50 -2.34 18.31
C GLU A 88 8.79 -1.00 18.41
N ILE A 89 9.52 0.05 18.80
CA ILE A 89 8.99 1.41 18.79
C ILE A 89 9.68 2.25 17.73
N PHE A 90 8.87 2.98 16.98
CA PHE A 90 9.36 3.96 16.02
C PHE A 90 8.88 5.35 16.38
N PHE A 91 9.82 6.30 16.39
CA PHE A 91 9.54 7.71 16.65
C PHE A 91 9.55 8.51 15.33
N PRO A 92 8.38 8.93 14.79
CA PRO A 92 8.33 9.63 13.51
C PRO A 92 8.95 11.04 13.55
N CYS A 93 8.90 11.69 14.70
CA CYS A 93 9.41 13.05 14.93
C CYS A 93 10.69 13.02 15.77
N VAL A 94 11.43 14.13 15.75
CA VAL A 94 12.56 14.33 16.66
C VAL A 94 12.02 14.49 18.09
N TYR A 95 12.49 13.64 19.00
CA TYR A 95 12.22 13.73 20.42
C TYR A 95 13.55 13.80 21.16
N GLN A 96 13.56 14.47 22.32
CA GLN A 96 14.71 14.47 23.23
C GLN A 96 15.08 13.03 23.63
N SER A 97 16.38 12.73 23.66
CA SER A 97 16.90 11.40 24.00
C SER A 97 16.37 10.88 25.34
N ARG A 98 16.26 11.74 26.35
CA ARG A 98 15.68 11.41 27.67
C ARG A 98 14.24 10.90 27.55
N LYS A 99 13.42 11.53 26.71
CA LYS A 99 12.01 11.13 26.52
C LYS A 99 11.89 9.80 25.78
N LYS A 100 12.77 9.56 24.79
CA LYS A 100 12.83 8.27 24.09
C LYS A 100 13.21 7.15 25.05
N LEU A 101 14.29 7.32 25.81
CA LEU A 101 14.75 6.34 26.81
C LEU A 101 13.67 6.02 27.84
N MET A 102 12.99 7.05 28.36
CA MET A 102 11.90 6.88 29.32
C MET A 102 10.73 6.06 28.73
N ILE A 103 10.36 6.31 27.47
CA ILE A 103 9.25 5.58 26.84
C ILE A 103 9.63 4.15 26.49
N SER A 104 10.85 3.96 25.97
CA SER A 104 11.40 2.64 25.68
C SER A 104 11.53 1.79 26.95
N SER A 105 11.91 2.38 28.09
CA SER A 105 11.98 1.66 29.37
C SER A 105 10.61 1.30 29.92
N ILE A 106 9.61 2.19 29.81
CA ILE A 106 8.23 1.89 30.24
C ILE A 106 7.67 0.69 29.47
N LEU A 107 7.80 0.69 28.14
CA LEU A 107 7.26 -0.34 27.27
C LEU A 107 8.16 -1.58 27.15
N GLU A 108 9.41 -1.51 27.60
CA GLU A 108 10.44 -2.56 27.47
C GLU A 108 10.74 -2.93 26.01
N VAL A 109 10.85 -1.91 25.14
CA VAL A 109 10.98 -2.06 23.69
C VAL A 109 12.23 -1.39 23.14
N LYS A 110 12.76 -1.94 22.06
CA LYS A 110 13.88 -1.34 21.33
C LYS A 110 13.38 -0.26 20.36
N GLU A 111 14.13 0.83 20.25
CA GLU A 111 13.89 1.83 19.20
C GLU A 111 14.36 1.27 17.86
N GLU A 112 13.43 1.20 16.91
CA GLU A 112 13.68 0.77 15.55
C GLU A 112 13.86 1.98 14.63
N ARG A 113 14.71 1.83 13.60
CA ARG A 113 14.98 2.87 12.62
C ARG A 113 14.24 2.59 11.32
N LEU A 114 14.00 3.64 10.55
CA LEU A 114 13.46 3.47 9.20
C LEU A 114 14.51 2.85 8.29
N PRO A 115 14.08 2.06 7.29
CA PRO A 115 12.68 1.73 6.97
C PRO A 115 12.14 0.54 7.78
N LEU A 116 10.91 0.67 8.30
CA LEU A 116 10.23 -0.41 9.02
C LEU A 116 9.65 -1.42 8.04
N LYS A 117 9.63 -2.69 8.43
CA LYS A 117 8.98 -3.75 7.65
C LYS A 117 7.72 -4.23 8.36
N TYR A 118 6.58 -4.18 7.68
CA TYR A 118 5.28 -4.64 8.18
C TYR A 118 4.55 -5.41 7.08
N LEU A 119 4.15 -6.66 7.35
CA LEU A 119 3.50 -7.55 6.36
C LEU A 119 4.29 -7.68 5.04
N GLY A 120 5.62 -7.57 5.12
CA GLY A 120 6.50 -7.57 3.95
C GLY A 120 6.61 -6.23 3.21
N ALA A 121 5.73 -5.26 3.50
CA ALA A 121 5.82 -3.90 2.98
C ALA A 121 6.79 -3.04 3.81
N TYR A 122 7.44 -2.09 3.16
CA TYR A 122 8.37 -1.16 3.81
C TYR A 122 7.70 0.20 4.05
N ILE A 123 7.90 0.74 5.24
CA ILE A 123 7.40 2.06 5.67
C ILE A 123 8.61 2.96 5.89
N ASP A 124 8.65 4.09 5.20
CA ASP A 124 9.71 5.09 5.30
C ASP A 124 9.11 6.51 5.29
N LYS A 125 9.88 7.50 5.74
CA LYS A 125 9.57 8.94 5.60
C LYS A 125 9.60 9.38 4.13
N GLY A 126 10.46 8.74 3.35
CA GLY A 126 10.73 9.07 1.96
C GLY A 126 10.30 8.00 0.97
N MET A 127 10.91 8.05 -0.21
CA MET A 127 10.80 6.97 -1.18
C MET A 127 11.59 5.77 -0.66
N ILE A 128 11.00 4.58 -0.72
CA ILE A 128 11.74 3.35 -0.43
C ILE A 128 12.96 3.28 -1.34
N SER A 129 14.14 3.04 -0.75
CA SER A 129 15.40 3.06 -1.48
C SER A 129 15.40 2.05 -2.63
N VAL A 130 16.09 2.38 -3.72
CA VAL A 130 16.25 1.50 -4.89
C VAL A 130 16.82 0.13 -4.49
N ASN A 131 17.72 0.11 -3.50
CA ASN A 131 18.33 -1.12 -3.01
C ASN A 131 17.28 -2.06 -2.38
N ILE A 132 16.39 -1.53 -1.54
CA ILE A 132 15.32 -2.33 -0.92
C ILE A 132 14.33 -2.83 -1.99
N GLN A 133 13.97 -1.96 -2.95
CA GLN A 133 13.11 -2.36 -4.06
C GLN A 133 13.74 -3.50 -4.88
N ARG A 134 15.05 -3.46 -5.11
CA ARG A 134 15.78 -4.52 -5.80
C ARG A 134 15.77 -5.82 -5.00
N GLN A 135 16.04 -5.77 -3.69
CA GLN A 135 16.00 -6.96 -2.82
C GLN A 135 14.63 -7.67 -2.82
N ILE A 136 13.53 -6.93 -2.96
CA ILE A 136 12.18 -7.52 -3.08
C ILE A 136 12.07 -8.34 -4.37
N ILE A 137 12.57 -7.80 -5.47
CA ILE A 137 12.52 -8.44 -6.79
C ILE A 137 13.52 -9.60 -6.90
N GLU A 138 14.76 -9.43 -6.41
CA GLU A 138 15.80 -10.46 -6.38
C GLU A 138 15.32 -11.73 -5.67
N LYS A 139 14.53 -11.61 -4.59
CA LYS A 139 13.94 -12.78 -3.93
C LYS A 139 12.99 -13.58 -4.81
N ALA A 140 12.36 -12.94 -5.79
CA ALA A 140 11.57 -13.63 -6.81
C ALA A 140 12.49 -14.19 -7.89
N GLU A 141 13.47 -13.41 -8.36
CA GLU A 141 14.40 -13.78 -9.43
C GLU A 141 15.35 -14.91 -9.06
N ASN A 142 15.80 -15.02 -7.81
CA ASN A 142 16.63 -16.15 -7.34
C ASN A 142 15.89 -17.50 -7.48
N LYS A 143 14.56 -17.50 -7.60
CA LYS A 143 13.83 -18.74 -7.95
C LYS A 143 13.98 -19.12 -9.42
N LEU A 144 14.25 -18.16 -10.32
CA LEU A 144 14.53 -18.44 -11.73
C LEU A 144 15.74 -19.33 -11.86
N GLU A 145 16.83 -19.01 -11.15
CA GLU A 145 18.08 -19.79 -11.19
C GLU A 145 17.87 -21.28 -10.84
N ASN A 146 17.01 -21.56 -9.87
CA ASN A 146 16.64 -22.92 -9.48
C ASN A 146 15.81 -23.68 -10.53
N TRP A 147 15.23 -22.97 -11.50
CA TRP A 147 14.43 -23.56 -12.57
C TRP A 147 15.15 -23.55 -13.91
N THR A 148 16.11 -22.65 -14.13
CA THR A 148 16.97 -22.65 -15.31
C THR A 148 17.78 -23.94 -15.45
N SER A 149 18.02 -24.64 -14.34
CA SER A 149 18.68 -25.96 -14.30
C SER A 149 17.75 -27.14 -14.64
N LYS A 150 16.45 -26.91 -14.78
CA LYS A 150 15.44 -27.93 -15.11
C LYS A 150 14.99 -27.76 -16.55
N GLU A 151 14.69 -28.86 -17.24
CA GLU A 151 14.13 -28.82 -18.60
C GLU A 151 12.65 -28.40 -18.54
N VAL A 152 12.41 -27.09 -18.53
CA VAL A 152 11.07 -26.51 -18.59
C VAL A 152 10.77 -26.13 -20.04
N SER A 153 9.57 -26.43 -20.52
CA SER A 153 9.14 -25.97 -21.85
C SER A 153 8.94 -24.46 -21.89
N GLN A 154 9.05 -23.84 -23.07
CA GLN A 154 8.83 -22.40 -23.25
C GLN A 154 7.47 -21.92 -22.69
N ALA A 155 6.41 -22.72 -22.88
CA ALA A 155 5.09 -22.43 -22.33
C ALA A 155 5.09 -22.51 -20.79
N GLY A 156 5.79 -23.50 -20.22
CA GLY A 156 5.98 -23.64 -18.78
C GLY A 156 6.73 -22.46 -18.17
N GLU A 157 7.75 -21.93 -18.85
CA GLU A 157 8.51 -20.76 -18.41
C GLU A 157 7.64 -19.50 -18.33
N VAL A 158 6.78 -19.27 -19.33
CA VAL A 158 5.80 -18.16 -19.32
C VAL A 158 4.85 -18.29 -18.13
N ILE A 159 4.37 -19.51 -17.86
CA ILE A 159 3.50 -19.78 -16.70
C ILE A 159 4.24 -19.50 -15.39
N LEU A 160 5.50 -19.94 -15.25
CA LEU A 160 6.31 -19.71 -14.04
C LEU A 160 6.58 -18.22 -13.80
N VAL A 161 6.90 -17.48 -14.87
CA VAL A 161 7.09 -16.03 -14.82
C VAL A 161 5.83 -15.35 -14.27
N ASN A 162 4.65 -15.68 -14.81
CA ASN A 162 3.42 -15.02 -14.40
C ASN A 162 2.91 -15.46 -13.02
N SER A 163 3.01 -16.74 -12.71
CA SER A 163 2.46 -17.33 -11.48
C SER A 163 3.35 -17.13 -10.25
N VAL A 164 4.66 -16.97 -10.42
CA VAL A 164 5.60 -16.82 -9.29
C VAL A 164 6.40 -15.53 -9.35
N ILE A 165 7.04 -15.23 -10.48
CA ILE A 165 8.04 -14.15 -10.56
C ILE A 165 7.36 -12.77 -10.52
N ASN A 166 6.31 -12.61 -11.31
CA ASN A 166 5.50 -11.41 -11.31
C ASN A 166 4.63 -11.33 -10.05
N SER A 167 3.96 -12.43 -9.66
CA SER A 167 2.98 -12.44 -8.55
C SER A 167 3.58 -12.16 -7.17
N ARG A 168 4.77 -12.67 -6.88
CA ARG A 168 5.40 -12.62 -5.54
C ARG A 168 5.74 -11.20 -5.08
N PRO A 169 6.42 -10.35 -5.88
CA PRO A 169 6.69 -8.99 -5.48
C PRO A 169 5.46 -8.08 -5.60
N ILE A 170 4.43 -8.45 -6.40
CA ILE A 170 3.24 -7.60 -6.64
C ILE A 170 2.58 -7.13 -5.34
N HIS A 171 2.42 -8.00 -4.34
CA HIS A 171 1.77 -7.60 -3.08
C HIS A 171 2.49 -6.41 -2.43
N ILE A 172 3.82 -6.47 -2.33
CA ILE A 172 4.67 -5.45 -1.71
C ILE A 172 4.79 -4.22 -2.63
N LEU A 173 5.05 -4.45 -3.93
CA LEU A 173 5.18 -3.38 -4.90
C LEU A 173 3.88 -2.56 -5.04
N SER A 174 2.72 -3.16 -4.74
CA SER A 174 1.43 -2.47 -4.78
C SER A 174 1.28 -1.34 -3.75
N THR A 175 2.12 -1.32 -2.71
CA THR A 175 2.01 -0.34 -1.62
C THR A 175 2.97 0.86 -1.78
N MET A 176 3.87 0.81 -2.76
CA MET A 176 4.96 1.79 -2.92
C MET A 176 5.12 2.27 -4.35
N TRP A 177 5.84 3.38 -4.52
CA TRP A 177 6.30 3.82 -5.83
C TRP A 177 7.51 3.00 -6.29
N ILE A 178 7.48 2.49 -7.52
CA ILE A 178 8.54 1.64 -8.07
C ILE A 178 9.44 2.46 -8.99
N ASN A 179 10.76 2.39 -8.75
CA ASN A 179 11.75 3.08 -9.58
C ASN A 179 11.82 2.45 -10.99
N LYS A 180 11.91 3.29 -12.04
CA LYS A 180 12.04 2.84 -13.44
C LYS A 180 13.24 1.90 -13.66
N LYS A 181 14.35 2.14 -12.96
CA LYS A 181 15.54 1.29 -13.02
C LYS A 181 15.24 -0.13 -12.55
N VAL A 182 14.56 -0.27 -11.41
CA VAL A 182 14.15 -1.56 -10.85
C VAL A 182 13.23 -2.32 -11.80
N VAL A 183 12.28 -1.63 -12.44
CA VAL A 183 11.40 -2.26 -13.44
C VAL A 183 12.18 -2.70 -14.69
N SER A 184 13.15 -1.89 -15.14
CA SER A 184 14.01 -2.23 -16.27
C SER A 184 14.90 -3.43 -15.97
N ASP A 185 15.50 -3.47 -14.79
CA ASP A 185 16.34 -4.58 -14.31
C ASP A 185 15.49 -5.87 -14.25
N HIS A 186 14.29 -5.80 -13.67
CA HIS A 186 13.36 -6.94 -13.62
C HIS A 186 12.98 -7.46 -15.02
N LYS A 187 12.65 -6.54 -15.93
CA LYS A 187 12.35 -6.88 -17.32
C LYS A 187 13.52 -7.60 -17.99
N LYS A 188 14.77 -7.20 -17.71
CA LYS A 188 15.96 -7.89 -18.22
C LYS A 188 16.08 -9.30 -17.64
N SER A 189 15.84 -9.47 -16.35
CA SER A 189 15.86 -10.80 -15.70
C SER A 189 14.82 -11.74 -16.29
N VAL A 190 13.57 -11.29 -16.43
CA VAL A 190 12.49 -12.10 -17.05
C VAL A 190 12.81 -12.43 -18.51
N ARG A 191 13.34 -11.47 -19.28
CA ARG A 191 13.79 -11.73 -20.67
C ARG A 191 14.96 -12.70 -20.73
N GLY A 192 15.88 -12.63 -19.78
CA GLY A 192 16.99 -13.56 -19.65
C GLY A 192 16.46 -14.97 -19.44
N PHE A 193 15.54 -15.15 -18.50
CA PHE A 193 14.93 -16.43 -18.24
C PHE A 193 14.19 -16.99 -19.45
N LEU A 194 13.26 -16.23 -20.06
CA LEU A 194 12.46 -16.74 -21.18
C LEU A 194 13.26 -17.12 -22.43
N TRP A 195 14.44 -16.52 -22.65
CA TRP A 195 15.18 -16.68 -23.92
C TRP A 195 16.57 -17.28 -23.76
N LYS A 196 17.09 -17.38 -22.53
CA LYS A 196 18.43 -17.91 -22.21
C LYS A 196 18.37 -19.08 -21.22
N SER A 197 17.20 -19.66 -20.99
CA SER A 197 17.04 -20.79 -20.08
C SER A 197 17.52 -22.11 -20.69
N GLY A 198 18.07 -23.00 -19.86
CA GLY A 198 18.78 -24.23 -20.23
C GLY A 198 20.32 -24.12 -20.28
N LYS A 199 21.01 -25.17 -20.74
CA LYS A 199 22.50 -25.25 -20.82
C LYS A 199 23.15 -24.23 -21.76
N LYS A 200 22.38 -23.45 -22.52
CA LYS A 200 22.89 -22.51 -23.52
C LYS A 200 23.13 -21.14 -22.87
N LYS A 201 24.40 -20.80 -22.61
CA LYS A 201 24.84 -19.48 -22.10
C LYS A 201 24.47 -18.31 -23.03
N TYR A 202 24.05 -18.57 -24.26
CA TYR A 202 23.70 -17.58 -25.28
C TYR A 202 22.33 -17.91 -25.89
N GLY A 203 21.44 -16.92 -25.90
CA GLY A 203 20.12 -17.00 -26.51
C GLY A 203 19.70 -15.64 -27.07
N PHE A 204 19.19 -15.64 -28.29
CA PHE A 204 18.65 -14.45 -28.95
C PHE A 204 17.24 -14.16 -28.43
N HIS A 205 16.90 -12.88 -28.32
CA HIS A 205 15.52 -12.49 -28.02
C HIS A 205 14.66 -12.67 -29.27
N LEU A 206 13.97 -13.80 -29.38
CA LEU A 206 13.24 -14.22 -30.58
C LEU A 206 12.03 -13.34 -30.90
N VAL A 207 11.37 -12.80 -29.86
CA VAL A 207 10.13 -12.03 -30.00
C VAL A 207 10.29 -10.63 -29.39
N ASN A 208 9.74 -9.63 -30.07
CA ASN A 208 9.66 -8.27 -29.55
C ASN A 208 8.87 -8.27 -28.22
N TRP A 209 9.43 -7.65 -27.18
CA TRP A 209 8.82 -7.61 -25.86
C TRP A 209 7.39 -7.05 -25.84
N LYS A 210 7.09 -6.08 -26.72
CA LYS A 210 5.72 -5.57 -26.84
C LYS A 210 4.74 -6.70 -27.18
N LYS A 211 5.09 -7.59 -28.12
CA LYS A 211 4.26 -8.76 -28.49
C LYS A 211 4.21 -9.79 -27.35
N VAL A 212 5.32 -10.02 -26.64
CA VAL A 212 5.36 -10.94 -25.48
C VAL A 212 4.36 -10.54 -24.38
N THR A 213 4.13 -9.25 -24.18
CA THR A 213 3.22 -8.73 -23.14
C THR A 213 1.75 -8.67 -23.54
N LEU A 214 1.43 -8.83 -24.83
CA LEU A 214 0.06 -8.82 -25.34
C LEU A 214 -0.73 -10.04 -24.86
N SER A 215 -2.06 -9.96 -24.93
CA SER A 215 -2.94 -11.09 -24.63
C SER A 215 -2.74 -12.23 -25.63
N LYS A 216 -3.14 -13.45 -25.27
CA LYS A 216 -3.13 -14.57 -26.22
C LYS A 216 -4.05 -14.35 -27.43
N ALA A 217 -5.13 -13.60 -27.24
CA ALA A 217 -6.05 -13.22 -28.32
C ALA A 217 -5.37 -12.28 -29.34
N ASP A 218 -4.45 -11.43 -28.86
CA ASP A 218 -3.65 -10.52 -29.69
C ASP A 218 -2.30 -11.15 -30.10
N GLU A 219 -2.25 -12.48 -30.20
CA GLU A 219 -1.04 -13.26 -30.54
C GLU A 219 0.17 -13.07 -29.60
N GLY A 220 -0.07 -12.67 -28.36
CA GLY A 220 0.94 -12.49 -27.33
C GLY A 220 1.12 -13.69 -26.39
N LEU A 221 2.10 -13.57 -25.48
CA LEU A 221 2.38 -14.59 -24.45
C LEU A 221 1.80 -14.23 -23.08
N GLU A 222 1.10 -13.10 -22.96
CA GLU A 222 0.43 -12.65 -21.74
C GLU A 222 1.39 -12.47 -20.55
N VAL A 223 2.67 -12.21 -20.81
CA VAL A 223 3.65 -11.94 -19.76
C VAL A 223 3.37 -10.56 -19.16
N LYS A 224 3.10 -10.51 -17.85
CA LYS A 224 2.75 -9.24 -17.18
C LYS A 224 3.96 -8.30 -17.13
N ASP A 225 3.87 -7.16 -17.82
CA ASP A 225 4.86 -6.10 -17.68
C ASP A 225 4.62 -5.31 -16.39
N LEU A 226 5.61 -5.29 -15.49
CA LEU A 226 5.54 -4.53 -14.24
C LEU A 226 5.27 -3.02 -14.46
N ASN A 227 5.68 -2.42 -15.58
CA ASN A 227 5.38 -1.01 -15.86
C ASN A 227 3.88 -0.77 -16.10
N ILE A 228 3.23 -1.67 -16.82
CA ILE A 228 1.79 -1.58 -17.08
C ILE A 228 1.05 -1.98 -15.80
N PHE A 229 1.51 -3.05 -15.16
CA PHE A 229 0.86 -3.60 -13.99
C PHE A 229 0.88 -2.63 -12.79
N LYS A 230 1.98 -1.88 -12.57
CA LYS A 230 2.01 -0.87 -11.49
C LYS A 230 0.92 0.20 -11.68
N ILE A 231 0.68 0.62 -12.92
CA ILE A 231 -0.36 1.60 -13.24
C ILE A 231 -1.72 0.96 -12.91
N ALA A 232 -1.97 -0.26 -13.40
CA ALA A 232 -3.20 -0.99 -13.15
C ALA A 232 -3.51 -1.20 -11.66
N ILE A 233 -2.50 -1.47 -10.81
CA ILE A 233 -2.67 -1.54 -9.35
C ILE A 233 -3.15 -0.20 -8.81
N HIS A 234 -2.50 0.91 -9.17
CA HIS A 234 -2.90 2.23 -8.69
C HIS A 234 -4.28 2.61 -9.20
N VAL A 235 -4.64 2.24 -10.42
CA VAL A 235 -6.01 2.34 -10.96
C VAL A 235 -7.01 1.62 -10.06
N LYS A 236 -6.75 0.37 -9.69
CA LYS A 236 -7.62 -0.38 -8.76
C LYS A 236 -7.78 0.34 -7.43
N ARG A 237 -6.72 0.95 -6.89
CA ARG A 237 -6.78 1.75 -5.65
C ARG A 237 -7.62 3.02 -5.83
N ILE A 238 -7.50 3.70 -6.96
CA ILE A 238 -8.33 4.88 -7.27
C ILE A 238 -9.80 4.49 -7.24
N LEU A 239 -10.19 3.41 -7.91
CA LEU A 239 -11.57 2.93 -7.91
C LEU A 239 -12.06 2.59 -6.50
N GLN A 240 -11.20 2.01 -5.65
CA GLN A 240 -11.53 1.79 -4.23
C GLN A 240 -11.72 3.10 -3.45
N ILE A 241 -10.91 4.15 -3.71
CA ILE A 241 -11.10 5.46 -3.07
C ILE A 241 -12.45 6.08 -3.47
N LEU A 242 -12.78 5.99 -4.76
CA LEU A 242 -14.00 6.58 -5.33
C LEU A 242 -15.26 5.84 -4.87
N ASN A 243 -15.23 4.51 -4.88
CA ASN A 243 -16.40 3.68 -4.59
C ASN A 243 -16.55 3.34 -3.11
N ASN A 244 -15.44 3.15 -2.37
CA ASN A 244 -15.45 2.70 -0.98
C ASN A 244 -14.94 3.80 -0.02
N LYS A 245 -15.72 4.87 0.10
CA LYS A 245 -15.37 6.03 0.95
C LYS A 245 -15.28 5.68 2.44
N ASP A 246 -15.82 4.54 2.87
CA ASP A 246 -15.86 4.16 4.29
C ASP A 246 -14.61 3.49 4.85
N GLN A 247 -13.73 2.98 3.98
CA GLN A 247 -12.49 2.34 4.41
C GLN A 247 -11.55 3.36 5.07
N ILE A 248 -10.89 2.96 6.18
CA ILE A 248 -10.03 3.85 6.98
C ILE A 248 -8.98 4.57 6.14
N TRP A 249 -8.31 3.87 5.24
CA TRP A 249 -7.28 4.45 4.38
C TRP A 249 -7.86 5.40 3.33
N SER A 250 -9.06 5.11 2.78
CA SER A 250 -9.79 6.00 1.88
C SER A 250 -10.20 7.29 2.60
N LYS A 251 -10.75 7.17 3.82
CA LYS A 251 -11.03 8.29 4.71
C LYS A 251 -9.76 9.11 4.98
N LEU A 252 -8.64 8.46 5.30
CA LEU A 252 -7.37 9.13 5.59
C LEU A 252 -6.84 9.91 4.39
N ILE A 253 -6.87 9.32 3.19
CA ILE A 253 -6.46 9.98 1.95
C ILE A 253 -7.37 11.18 1.66
N ASN A 254 -8.69 11.00 1.72
CA ASN A 254 -9.65 12.07 1.45
C ASN A 254 -9.53 13.21 2.46
N VAL A 255 -9.30 12.90 3.73
CA VAL A 255 -9.07 13.90 4.78
C VAL A 255 -7.72 14.58 4.61
N ARG A 256 -6.67 13.92 4.12
CA ARG A 256 -5.33 14.51 3.94
C ARG A 256 -5.21 15.38 2.70
N TYR A 257 -5.78 14.93 1.59
CA TYR A 257 -5.62 15.51 0.26
C TYR A 257 -6.91 16.14 -0.27
N THR A 258 -7.85 16.47 0.62
CA THR A 258 -9.11 17.16 0.30
C THR A 258 -9.90 16.50 -0.84
N GLY A 259 -10.09 15.19 -0.74
CA GLY A 259 -10.81 14.39 -1.74
C GLY A 259 -9.98 14.12 -2.99
N LEU A 260 -9.40 12.92 -3.08
CA LEU A 260 -8.65 12.53 -4.26
C LEU A 260 -9.65 12.22 -5.39
N HIS A 261 -9.94 13.21 -6.22
CA HIS A 261 -10.90 13.14 -7.31
C HIS A 261 -10.20 13.25 -8.67
N PRO A 262 -10.58 12.47 -9.71
CA PRO A 262 -9.87 12.49 -10.98
C PRO A 262 -9.72 13.90 -11.54
N TRP A 263 -10.76 14.72 -11.52
CA TRP A 263 -10.72 16.07 -12.12
C TRP A 263 -10.51 17.20 -11.11
N ARG A 264 -10.67 16.94 -9.80
CA ARG A 264 -10.72 17.99 -8.75
C ARG A 264 -9.62 17.89 -7.69
N ALA A 265 -8.78 16.84 -7.73
CA ALA A 265 -7.70 16.70 -6.77
C ALA A 265 -6.70 17.87 -6.87
N ASP A 266 -6.53 18.60 -5.77
CA ASP A 266 -5.52 19.64 -5.67
C ASP A 266 -4.13 19.01 -5.59
N LYS A 267 -3.19 19.53 -6.40
CA LYS A 267 -1.79 19.09 -6.43
C LYS A 267 -0.91 19.88 -5.45
N ARG A 268 -1.47 20.87 -4.73
CA ARG A 268 -0.72 21.74 -3.81
C ARG A 268 -0.32 20.98 -2.53
N GLY A 269 0.97 21.05 -2.18
CA GLY A 269 1.53 20.54 -0.90
C GLY A 269 2.46 19.33 -0.99
N ARG A 270 3.06 18.94 0.15
CA ARG A 270 3.94 17.75 0.24
C ARG A 270 3.10 16.46 0.23
N VAL A 271 3.06 15.80 -0.92
CA VAL A 271 2.39 14.51 -1.13
C VAL A 271 3.38 13.36 -0.88
N CYS A 272 2.94 12.27 -0.24
CA CYS A 272 3.79 11.09 -0.09
C CYS A 272 3.93 10.34 -1.43
N TRP A 273 4.98 9.54 -1.59
CA TRP A 273 5.27 8.88 -2.86
C TRP A 273 4.15 7.95 -3.35
N THR A 274 3.48 7.24 -2.45
CA THR A 274 2.34 6.39 -2.80
C THR A 274 1.18 7.23 -3.33
N THR A 275 0.84 8.34 -2.71
CA THR A 275 -0.22 9.23 -3.22
C THR A 275 0.19 9.90 -4.54
N LYS A 276 1.46 10.25 -4.72
CA LYS A 276 1.97 10.75 -6.01
C LYS A 276 1.80 9.70 -7.11
N ALA A 277 2.04 8.43 -6.80
CA ALA A 277 1.79 7.31 -7.71
C ALA A 277 0.32 7.23 -8.14
N ILE A 278 -0.58 7.34 -7.16
CA ILE A 278 -2.03 7.32 -7.37
C ILE A 278 -2.45 8.52 -8.24
N ILE A 279 -1.99 9.73 -7.94
CA ILE A 279 -2.32 10.93 -8.76
C ILE A 279 -1.86 10.75 -10.21
N ASN A 280 -0.64 10.27 -10.44
CA ASN A 280 -0.13 10.03 -11.79
C ASN A 280 -0.95 8.97 -12.54
N ALA A 281 -1.36 7.88 -11.87
CA ALA A 281 -2.23 6.87 -12.47
C ALA A 281 -3.64 7.42 -12.75
N MET A 282 -4.09 8.39 -11.94
CA MET A 282 -5.37 9.07 -12.12
C MET A 282 -5.41 9.90 -13.39
N GLU A 283 -4.30 10.50 -13.80
CA GLU A 283 -4.21 11.25 -15.06
C GLU A 283 -4.47 10.37 -16.27
N ILE A 284 -3.96 9.13 -16.25
CA ILE A 284 -4.17 8.13 -17.31
C ILE A 284 -5.64 7.70 -17.37
N LEU A 285 -6.31 7.59 -16.21
CA LEU A 285 -7.71 7.17 -16.15
C LEU A 285 -8.71 8.25 -16.56
N ARG A 286 -8.35 9.53 -16.46
CA ARG A 286 -9.30 10.65 -16.69
C ARG A 286 -10.03 10.51 -18.01
N ASP A 287 -9.33 10.08 -19.06
CA ASP A 287 -9.87 10.00 -20.41
C ASP A 287 -10.88 8.85 -20.58
N GLY A 288 -10.85 7.85 -19.68
CA GLY A 288 -11.73 6.68 -19.70
C GLY A 288 -12.81 6.67 -18.61
N LEU A 289 -12.89 7.69 -17.75
CA LEU A 289 -13.88 7.77 -16.68
C LEU A 289 -14.99 8.77 -17.02
N LYS A 290 -16.23 8.40 -16.72
CA LYS A 290 -17.39 9.30 -16.74
C LYS A 290 -18.15 9.19 -15.41
N ILE A 291 -18.75 10.29 -15.00
CA ILE A 291 -19.62 10.33 -13.83
C ILE A 291 -21.04 9.99 -14.28
N LYS A 292 -21.57 8.89 -13.75
CA LYS A 292 -23.00 8.58 -13.86
C LYS A 292 -23.76 9.44 -12.87
N ILE A 293 -24.64 10.31 -13.36
CA ILE A 293 -25.49 11.14 -12.51
C ILE A 293 -26.51 10.24 -11.79
N GLY A 294 -26.56 10.39 -10.45
CA GLY A 294 -27.59 9.84 -9.59
C GLY A 294 -28.41 10.98 -8.98
N ASP A 295 -28.30 11.18 -7.67
CA ASP A 295 -28.99 12.22 -6.91
C ASP A 295 -28.39 13.65 -7.04
N GLY A 296 -27.33 13.80 -7.83
CA GLY A 296 -26.63 15.06 -8.08
C GLY A 296 -25.79 15.61 -6.91
N ARG A 297 -25.89 15.08 -5.68
CA ARG A 297 -25.30 15.70 -4.48
C ARG A 297 -23.77 15.78 -4.49
N ASN A 298 -23.11 14.89 -5.22
CA ASN A 298 -21.65 14.82 -5.32
C ASN A 298 -21.10 15.19 -6.72
N ALA A 299 -21.97 15.51 -7.67
CA ALA A 299 -21.61 15.87 -9.04
C ALA A 299 -21.47 17.39 -9.18
N ASN A 300 -20.42 17.84 -9.85
CA ASN A 300 -20.21 19.23 -10.22
C ASN A 300 -20.45 19.40 -11.72
N ILE A 301 -21.47 20.16 -12.09
CA ILE A 301 -21.90 20.34 -13.48
C ILE A 301 -20.74 20.80 -14.39
N TRP A 302 -19.88 21.68 -13.90
CA TRP A 302 -18.83 22.32 -14.70
C TRP A 302 -17.53 21.52 -14.77
N GLN A 303 -17.15 20.89 -13.66
CA GLN A 303 -15.83 20.27 -13.47
C GLN A 303 -15.83 18.75 -13.68
N ASP A 304 -17.00 18.12 -13.76
CA ASP A 304 -17.13 16.68 -13.95
C ASP A 304 -17.55 16.32 -15.39
N PRO A 305 -17.01 15.24 -15.97
CA PRO A 305 -17.49 14.70 -17.25
C PRO A 305 -18.68 13.77 -17.01
N TRP A 306 -19.90 14.28 -17.22
CA TRP A 306 -21.14 13.53 -17.07
C TRP A 306 -21.92 13.34 -18.38
N ILE A 307 -21.59 14.10 -19.43
CA ILE A 307 -22.12 13.94 -20.80
C ILE A 307 -21.07 13.24 -21.68
N GLU A 308 -19.96 13.94 -21.91
CA GLU A 308 -18.85 13.47 -22.74
C GLU A 308 -17.64 13.03 -21.90
N SER A 309 -16.51 12.72 -22.55
CA SER A 309 -15.26 12.34 -21.87
C SER A 309 -14.56 13.51 -21.18
N LEU A 310 -15.00 14.76 -21.42
CA LEU A 310 -14.40 15.97 -20.84
C LEU A 310 -15.43 16.80 -20.04
N PRO A 311 -15.00 17.48 -18.96
CA PRO A 311 -15.81 18.46 -18.26
C PRO A 311 -16.24 19.64 -19.13
N LEU A 312 -17.44 20.17 -18.90
CA LEU A 312 -17.98 21.34 -19.62
C LEU A 312 -17.06 22.56 -19.60
N VAL A 313 -16.38 22.83 -18.48
CA VAL A 313 -15.43 23.96 -18.39
C VAL A 313 -14.29 23.86 -19.41
N LYS A 314 -13.82 22.64 -19.73
CA LYS A 314 -12.77 22.44 -20.73
C LYS A 314 -13.26 22.59 -22.16
N TRP A 315 -14.55 22.32 -22.38
CA TRP A 315 -15.19 22.49 -23.68
C TRP A 315 -15.36 23.97 -24.00
N LEU A 316 -15.81 24.77 -23.04
CA LEU A 316 -16.04 26.22 -23.22
C LEU A 316 -14.76 27.05 -23.30
N TYR A 317 -13.70 26.69 -22.56
CA TYR A 317 -12.50 27.53 -22.41
C TYR A 317 -11.22 26.95 -23.04
N GLY A 318 -11.29 25.78 -23.67
CA GLY A 318 -10.13 25.11 -24.29
C GLY A 318 -9.09 24.59 -23.29
N LYS A 319 -8.13 23.78 -23.76
CA LYS A 319 -7.11 23.10 -22.93
C LYS A 319 -6.06 24.03 -22.27
N GLY A 320 -6.20 25.36 -22.34
CA GLY A 320 -5.10 26.32 -22.09
C GLY A 320 -5.20 27.25 -20.88
N SER A 321 -6.36 27.45 -20.25
CA SER A 321 -6.49 28.48 -19.20
C SER A 321 -6.64 27.86 -17.82
N GLY A 322 -5.55 27.88 -17.06
CA GLY A 322 -5.59 27.73 -15.61
C GLY A 322 -6.30 28.94 -15.00
N CYS A 323 -7.62 28.88 -14.85
CA CYS A 323 -8.37 29.86 -14.09
C CYS A 323 -8.52 29.37 -12.64
N ASP A 324 -7.73 29.98 -11.74
CA ASP A 324 -8.02 30.01 -10.31
C ASP A 324 -9.40 30.65 -10.12
N TYR A 325 -10.41 29.86 -9.75
CA TYR A 325 -11.71 30.40 -9.35
C TYR A 325 -11.65 30.86 -7.90
N GLY A 326 -11.03 32.04 -7.70
CA GLY A 326 -11.37 32.93 -6.59
C GLY A 326 -12.50 33.86 -7.04
N GLY A 327 -13.74 33.37 -7.05
CA GLY A 327 -14.92 34.16 -7.41
C GLY A 327 -15.86 34.29 -6.22
N ARG A 328 -15.99 35.52 -5.70
CA ARG A 328 -17.03 35.91 -4.74
C ARG A 328 -18.40 35.74 -5.40
N ILE A 329 -19.34 35.25 -4.59
CA ILE A 329 -20.76 35.12 -4.89
C ILE A 329 -21.39 36.52 -4.88
N HIS A 330 -22.18 36.84 -5.91
CA HIS A 330 -23.44 37.55 -5.72
C HIS A 330 -24.57 36.56 -5.98
#